data_AF-A0A1I8FFI9-F1
#
_entry.id   AF-A0A1I8FFI9-F1
#
_cell.length_a   1.000
_cell.length_b   1.000
_cell.length_c   1.000
_cell.angle_alpha   90.00
_cell.angle_beta   90.00
_cell.angle_gamma   90.00
#
_symmetry.space_group_name_H-M   'P 1'
#
loop_
_entity.id
_entity.type
_entity.pdbx_description
1 polymer ?
#
loop_
_entity_poly.entity_id
_entity_poly.type
_entity_poly.pdbx_seq_one_letter_code
_entity_poly.pdbx_strand_id
1 'polypeptide(L)'
;MVLVPTLLLIIVFTYCWSLLRDYSDYGIRFLFTPDIDALKDTRLWVDSASQNAFDTGAAMGLIVPYATYMTRKNGVVRFSMFIPTMNNFVSLLCALTIFSTVFSTLIQTQSTLSRTGIVEIIKQSGPASTGLTFIWIPVLFGQFDVFGSILCVLFFLCLSFAGVSSLIANIELTSLTPCRTLA
;
A
#
# COMPACT_ATOMS: atom_id res chain seq x y z
N MET A 1 6.89 -9.75 16.28
CA MET A 1 6.22 -8.43 16.24
C MET A 1 7.17 -7.23 16.13
N VAL A 2 8.45 -7.40 15.75
CA VAL A 2 9.35 -6.24 15.52
C VAL A 2 9.34 -5.77 14.06
N LEU A 3 9.18 -6.71 13.11
CA LEU A 3 9.25 -6.40 11.68
C LEU A 3 8.15 -5.47 11.15
N VAL A 4 6.93 -5.52 11.70
CA VAL A 4 5.83 -4.65 11.24
C VAL A 4 6.07 -3.19 11.64
N PRO A 5 6.43 -2.87 12.90
CA PRO A 5 6.91 -1.52 13.25
C PRO A 5 8.14 -1.09 12.44
N THR A 6 9.09 -1.99 12.17
CA THR A 6 10.24 -1.68 11.32
C THR A 6 9.83 -1.34 9.90
N LEU A 7 8.87 -2.06 9.30
CA LEU A 7 8.34 -1.76 7.97
C LEU A 7 7.76 -0.35 7.92
N LEU A 8 6.98 0.02 8.94
CA LEU A 8 6.39 1.36 9.03
C LEU A 8 7.48 2.44 9.08
N LEU A 9 8.54 2.23 9.86
CA LEU A 9 9.67 3.16 9.91
C LEU A 9 10.36 3.31 8.56
N ILE A 10 10.56 2.19 7.84
CA ILE A 10 11.12 2.21 6.48
C ILE A 10 10.20 3.00 5.55
N ILE A 11 8.89 2.75 5.57
CA ILE A 11 7.93 3.47 4.73
C ILE A 11 7.98 4.97 5.01
N VAL A 12 7.96 5.39 6.29
CA VAL A 12 8.02 6.81 6.66
C VAL A 12 9.34 7.45 6.22
N PHE A 13 10.47 6.77 6.43
CA PHE A 13 11.77 7.23 5.94
C PHE A 13 11.77 7.41 4.42
N THR A 14 11.28 6.40 3.70
CA THR A 14 11.24 6.36 2.23
C THR A 14 10.30 7.41 1.67
N TYR A 15 9.18 7.67 2.34
CA TYR A 15 8.23 8.73 2.03
C TYR A 15 8.88 10.10 2.13
N CYS A 16 9.48 10.43 3.29
CA CYS A 16 10.18 11.70 3.49
C CYS A 16 11.26 11.90 2.43
N TRP A 17 12.03 10.85 2.13
CA TRP A 17 13.06 10.88 1.12
C TRP A 17 12.52 11.11 -0.30
N SER A 18 11.44 10.43 -0.67
CA SER A 18 10.83 10.56 -1.99
C SER A 18 10.34 11.98 -2.27
N LEU A 19 9.83 12.67 -1.24
CA LEU A 19 9.39 14.08 -1.34
C LEU A 19 10.54 15.07 -1.50
N LEU A 20 11.73 14.76 -0.98
CA LEU A 20 12.92 15.61 -1.10
C LEU A 20 13.51 15.60 -2.51
N ARG A 21 13.04 14.71 -3.41
CA ARG A 21 13.58 14.61 -4.77
C ARG A 21 13.05 15.70 -5.68
N ASP A 22 13.88 16.06 -6.66
CA ASP A 22 13.49 16.94 -7.75
C ASP A 22 12.35 16.33 -8.56
N TYR A 23 11.38 17.17 -8.95
CA TYR A 23 10.18 16.81 -9.71
C TYR A 23 9.20 15.86 -8.99
N SER A 24 9.37 15.63 -7.68
CA SER A 24 8.41 14.87 -6.86
C SER A 24 7.03 15.52 -6.82
N ASP A 25 6.96 16.85 -6.90
CA ASP A 25 5.74 17.66 -6.91
C ASP A 25 4.80 17.31 -8.07
N TYR A 26 5.34 16.87 -9.22
CA TYR A 26 4.55 16.42 -10.36
C TYR A 26 3.78 15.13 -10.05
N GLY A 27 4.40 14.19 -9.31
CA GLY A 27 3.75 12.96 -8.88
C GLY A 27 2.63 13.22 -7.88
N ILE A 28 2.86 14.13 -6.93
CA ILE A 28 1.85 14.54 -5.94
C ILE A 28 0.66 15.23 -6.63
N ARG A 29 0.95 16.20 -7.51
CA ARG A 29 -0.07 16.89 -8.30
C ARG A 29 -0.87 15.91 -9.15
N PHE A 30 -0.22 14.93 -9.77
CA PHE A 30 -0.91 13.89 -10.52
C PHE A 30 -1.89 13.11 -9.64
N LEU A 31 -1.48 12.66 -8.45
CA LEU A 31 -2.32 11.89 -7.54
C LEU A 31 -3.55 12.67 -7.05
N PHE A 32 -3.40 13.98 -6.81
CA PHE A 32 -4.46 14.84 -6.30
C PHE A 32 -5.21 15.64 -7.38
N THR A 33 -4.95 15.40 -8.67
CA THR A 33 -5.73 15.99 -9.76
C THR A 33 -6.82 15.01 -10.17
N PRO A 34 -8.08 15.19 -9.72
CA PRO A 34 -9.16 14.27 -10.06
C PRO A 34 -9.56 14.38 -11.53
N ASP A 35 -9.80 13.24 -12.17
CA ASP A 35 -10.43 13.16 -13.47
C ASP A 35 -11.96 13.15 -13.28
N ILE A 36 -12.60 14.28 -13.55
CA ILE A 36 -14.04 14.47 -13.35
C ILE A 36 -14.86 13.57 -14.30
N ASP A 37 -14.35 13.26 -15.49
CA ASP A 37 -15.05 12.40 -16.43
C ASP A 37 -14.99 10.93 -15.99
N ALA A 38 -13.87 10.50 -15.41
CA ALA A 38 -13.75 9.18 -14.81
C ALA A 38 -14.74 8.97 -13.63
N LEU A 39 -15.02 10.02 -12.84
CA LEU A 39 -15.97 9.94 -11.72
C LEU A 39 -17.42 9.65 -12.13
N LYS A 40 -17.78 9.88 -13.40
CA LYS A 40 -19.10 9.55 -13.95
C LYS A 40 -19.29 8.05 -14.19
N ASP A 41 -18.20 7.30 -14.31
CA ASP A 41 -18.27 5.86 -14.49
C ASP A 41 -18.65 5.17 -13.17
N THR A 42 -19.76 4.45 -13.17
CA THR A 42 -20.21 3.70 -11.98
C THR A 42 -19.26 2.56 -11.63
N ARG A 43 -18.55 1.98 -12.62
CA ARG A 43 -17.60 0.90 -12.37
C ARG A 43 -16.44 1.35 -11.48
N LEU A 44 -15.97 2.59 -11.65
CA LEU A 44 -14.93 3.17 -10.80
C LEU A 44 -15.29 3.10 -9.31
N TRP A 45 -16.54 3.39 -8.97
CA TRP A 45 -17.02 3.34 -7.58
C TRP A 45 -17.11 1.91 -7.04
N VAL A 46 -17.59 0.98 -7.86
CA VAL A 46 -17.67 -0.44 -7.50
C VAL A 46 -16.27 -1.02 -7.27
N ASP A 47 -15.33 -0.71 -8.16
CA ASP A 47 -13.95 -1.18 -8.08
C ASP A 47 -13.25 -0.59 -6.84
N SER A 48 -13.43 0.71 -6.58
CA SER A 48 -12.84 1.39 -5.43
C SER A 48 -13.40 0.88 -4.10
N ALA A 49 -14.72 0.68 -4.01
CA ALA A 49 -15.36 0.13 -2.82
C ALA A 49 -14.93 -1.32 -2.56
N SER A 50 -14.84 -2.12 -3.63
CA SER A 50 -14.37 -3.52 -3.55
C SER A 50 -12.92 -3.58 -3.10
N GLN A 51 -12.04 -2.76 -3.68
CA GLN A 51 -10.63 -2.68 -3.30
C GLN A 51 -10.48 -2.38 -1.81
N ASN A 52 -11.17 -1.35 -1.30
CA ASN A 52 -11.07 -0.97 0.12
C ASN A 52 -11.67 -2.04 1.05
N ALA A 53 -12.73 -2.72 0.62
CA ALA A 53 -13.33 -3.81 1.39
C ALA A 53 -12.42 -5.04 1.50
N PHE A 54 -11.67 -5.37 0.44
CA PHE A 54 -10.67 -6.45 0.47
C PHE A 54 -9.38 -6.04 1.18
N ASP A 55 -8.89 -4.82 0.97
CA ASP A 55 -7.66 -4.29 1.58
C ASP A 55 -7.76 -4.26 3.12
N THR A 56 -8.92 -3.83 3.63
CA THR A 56 -9.18 -3.79 5.09
C THR A 56 -9.63 -5.13 5.67
N GLY A 57 -9.86 -6.14 4.83
CA GLY A 57 -10.39 -7.44 5.26
C GLY A 57 -11.88 -7.46 5.64
N ALA A 58 -12.58 -6.34 5.44
CA ALA A 58 -13.99 -6.19 5.78
C ALA A 58 -14.88 -7.12 4.93
N ALA A 59 -14.57 -7.30 3.65
CA ALA A 59 -15.31 -8.17 2.74
C ALA A 59 -15.36 -9.64 3.22
N MET A 60 -14.30 -10.09 3.89
CA MET A 60 -14.16 -11.46 4.40
C MET A 60 -14.62 -11.60 5.85
N GLY A 61 -14.90 -10.50 6.55
CA GLY A 61 -15.27 -10.52 7.97
C GLY A 61 -14.09 -10.83 8.91
N LEU A 62 -12.86 -10.46 8.52
CA LEU A 62 -11.64 -10.77 9.29
C LEU A 62 -11.65 -10.26 10.74
N ILE A 63 -12.44 -9.23 11.05
CA ILE A 63 -12.55 -8.68 12.41
C ILE A 63 -13.32 -9.61 13.38
N VAL A 64 -14.17 -10.49 12.87
CA VAL A 64 -15.03 -11.38 13.67
C VAL A 64 -14.22 -12.31 14.58
N PRO A 65 -13.25 -13.11 14.08
CA PRO A 65 -12.42 -13.94 14.96
C PRO A 65 -11.65 -13.10 15.98
N TYR A 66 -11.09 -11.96 15.58
CA TYR A 66 -10.38 -11.07 16.50
C TYR A 66 -11.27 -10.49 17.61
N ALA A 67 -12.53 -10.19 17.30
CA ALA A 67 -13.48 -9.68 18.28
C ALA A 67 -13.72 -10.67 19.43
N THR A 68 -13.58 -11.98 19.20
CA THR A 68 -13.77 -13.01 20.23
C THR A 68 -12.69 -12.98 21.31
N TYR A 69 -11.52 -12.45 20.99
CA TYR A 69 -10.40 -12.31 21.93
C TYR A 69 -10.36 -10.94 22.62
N MET A 70 -11.24 -10.00 22.28
CA MET A 70 -11.25 -8.65 22.82
C MET A 70 -12.09 -8.53 24.11
N THR A 71 -11.52 -7.88 25.13
CA THR A 71 -12.22 -7.55 26.39
C THR A 71 -13.06 -6.28 26.24
N ARG A 72 -14.15 -6.10 27.01
CA ARG A 72 -14.99 -4.87 26.99
C ARG A 72 -14.23 -3.55 27.13
N LYS A 73 -13.07 -3.53 27.81
CA LYS A 73 -12.20 -2.33 27.92
C LYS A 73 -11.50 -1.97 26.60
N ASN A 74 -11.17 -2.96 25.78
CA ASN A 74 -10.57 -2.81 24.44
C ASN A 74 -11.68 -3.07 23.41
N GLY A 75 -12.64 -2.14 23.33
CA GLY A 75 -13.84 -2.33 22.54
C GLY A 75 -13.57 -2.58 21.06
N VAL A 76 -14.17 -3.63 20.52
CA VAL A 76 -14.08 -4.01 19.09
C VAL A 76 -14.41 -2.85 18.15
N VAL A 77 -15.41 -2.02 18.49
CA VAL A 77 -15.85 -0.88 17.69
C VAL A 77 -14.75 0.17 17.52
N ARG A 78 -13.93 0.40 18.55
CA ARG A 78 -12.83 1.37 18.46
C ARG A 78 -11.72 0.85 17.56
N PHE A 79 -11.34 -0.41 17.72
CA PHE A 79 -10.29 -1.03 16.91
C PHE A 79 -10.74 -1.25 15.46
N SER A 80 -12.00 -1.58 15.22
CA SER A 80 -12.56 -1.77 13.88
C SER A 80 -12.63 -0.47 13.07
N MET A 81 -12.66 0.70 13.71
CA MET A 81 -12.49 1.98 13.03
C MET A 81 -11.02 2.38 12.89
N PHE A 82 -10.23 2.21 13.96
CA PHE A 82 -8.85 2.67 14.00
C PHE A 82 -7.93 1.90 13.05
N ILE A 83 -8.02 0.57 13.02
CA ILE A 83 -7.11 -0.28 12.22
C ILE A 83 -7.28 0.00 10.71
N PRO A 84 -8.49 -0.02 10.11
CA PRO A 84 -8.67 0.31 8.71
C PRO A 84 -8.27 1.74 8.35
N THR A 85 -8.49 2.69 9.28
CA THR A 85 -8.08 4.09 9.06
C THR A 85 -6.56 4.20 8.96
N MET A 86 -5.82 3.53 9.86
CA MET A 86 -4.36 3.48 9.80
C MET A 86 -3.86 2.75 8.55
N ASN A 87 -4.54 1.67 8.14
CA ASN A 87 -4.25 0.96 6.89
C ASN A 87 -4.32 1.91 5.68
N ASN A 88 -5.45 2.62 5.53
CA ASN A 88 -5.65 3.57 4.43
C ASN A 88 -4.65 4.73 4.47
N PHE A 89 -4.27 5.18 5.67
CA PHE A 89 -3.23 6.18 5.83
C PHE A 89 -1.86 5.69 5.33
N VAL A 90 -1.45 4.47 5.69
CA VAL A 90 -0.20 3.87 5.19
C VAL A 90 -0.27 3.63 3.68
N SER A 91 -1.40 3.16 3.15
CA SER A 91 -1.63 2.99 1.71
C SER A 91 -1.47 4.32 0.95
N LEU A 92 -1.96 5.43 1.51
CA LEU A 92 -1.76 6.76 0.93
C LEU A 92 -0.29 7.20 0.95
N LEU A 93 0.43 6.97 2.05
CA LEU A 93 1.88 7.26 2.12
C LEU A 93 2.67 6.45 1.08
N CYS A 94 2.35 5.18 0.92
CA CYS A 94 2.94 4.32 -0.11
C CYS A 94 2.64 4.85 -1.52
N ALA A 95 1.39 5.24 -1.81
CA ALA A 95 1.03 5.83 -3.10
C ALA A 95 1.84 7.11 -3.38
N LEU A 96 1.90 8.04 -2.41
CA LEU A 96 2.69 9.27 -2.56
C LEU A 96 4.17 8.98 -2.83
N THR A 97 4.74 8.01 -2.12
CA THR A 97 6.14 7.58 -2.28
C THR A 97 6.38 7.03 -3.69
N ILE A 98 5.51 6.13 -4.17
CA ILE A 98 5.65 5.53 -5.50
C ILE A 98 5.49 6.58 -6.59
N PHE A 99 4.42 7.37 -6.56
CA PHE A 99 4.15 8.37 -7.60
C PHE A 99 5.22 9.46 -7.65
N SER A 100 5.68 9.95 -6.49
CA SER A 100 6.78 10.92 -6.44
C SER A 100 8.07 10.34 -7.02
N THR A 101 8.38 9.07 -6.71
CA THR A 101 9.57 8.37 -7.21
C THR A 101 9.51 8.15 -8.73
N VAL A 102 8.39 7.65 -9.24
CA VAL A 102 8.19 7.36 -10.67
C VAL A 102 8.34 8.64 -11.49
N PHE A 103 7.63 9.70 -11.11
CA PHE A 103 7.69 10.98 -11.83
C PHE A 103 9.07 11.62 -11.73
N SER A 104 9.67 11.66 -10.54
CA SER A 104 11.03 12.16 -10.33
C SER A 104 12.03 11.45 -11.25
N THR A 105 11.97 10.13 -11.32
CA THR A 105 12.93 9.32 -12.09
C THR A 105 12.71 9.43 -13.60
N LEU A 106 11.46 9.35 -14.06
CA LEU A 106 11.13 9.40 -15.49
C LEU A 106 11.39 10.78 -16.09
N ILE A 107 11.08 11.86 -15.37
CA ILE A 107 11.35 13.22 -15.84
C ILE A 107 12.86 13.46 -15.94
N GLN A 108 13.65 12.95 -14.98
CA GLN A 108 15.12 13.06 -15.01
C GLN A 108 15.76 12.24 -16.14
N THR A 109 15.22 11.05 -16.43
CA THR A 109 15.80 10.13 -17.42
C THR A 109 15.33 10.42 -18.84
N GLN A 110 14.10 10.92 -19.00
CA GLN A 110 13.46 11.18 -20.29
C GLN A 110 12.64 12.47 -20.26
N SER A 111 13.31 13.60 -20.50
CA SER A 111 12.71 14.94 -20.46
C SER A 111 11.66 15.22 -21.54
N THR A 112 11.50 14.34 -22.54
CA THR A 112 10.52 14.46 -23.63
C THR A 112 9.21 13.69 -23.37
N LEU A 113 9.08 12.97 -22.25
CA LEU A 113 7.85 12.23 -21.94
C LEU A 113 6.71 13.15 -21.53
N SER A 114 5.56 13.01 -22.21
CA SER A 114 4.30 13.61 -21.76
C SER A 114 3.75 12.87 -20.53
N ARG A 115 2.94 13.56 -19.71
CA ARG A 115 2.28 12.98 -18.51
C ARG A 115 1.51 11.71 -18.84
N THR A 116 0.88 11.64 -20.02
CA THR A 116 0.16 10.44 -20.48
C THR A 116 1.09 9.25 -20.72
N GLY A 117 2.32 9.48 -21.21
CA GLY A 117 3.33 8.42 -21.38
C GLY A 117 3.77 7.83 -20.04
N ILE A 118 3.91 8.67 -19.00
CA ILE A 118 4.22 8.21 -17.64
C ILE A 118 3.11 7.30 -17.10
N VAL A 119 1.84 7.68 -17.30
CA VAL A 119 0.69 6.88 -16.86
C VAL A 119 0.63 5.54 -17.57
N GLU A 120 0.93 5.49 -18.87
CA GLU A 120 1.01 4.23 -19.60
C GLU A 120 2.12 3.32 -19.06
N ILE A 121 3.29 3.86 -18.76
CA ILE A 121 4.38 3.08 -18.14
C ILE A 121 3.95 2.52 -16.78
N ILE A 122 3.26 3.31 -15.96
CA ILE A 122 2.73 2.88 -14.66
C ILE A 122 1.72 1.74 -14.85
N LYS A 123 0.79 1.86 -15.81
CA LYS A 123 -0.22 0.84 -16.12
C LYS A 123 0.37 -0.45 -16.68
N GLN A 124 1.47 -0.34 -17.44
CA GLN A 124 2.16 -1.47 -18.04
C GLN A 124 3.20 -2.12 -17.13
N SER A 125 3.47 -1.53 -15.95
CA SER A 125 4.40 -2.04 -14.94
C SER A 125 3.80 -3.25 -14.20
N GLY A 126 3.65 -4.38 -14.91
CA GLY A 126 3.25 -5.69 -14.39
C GLY A 126 1.74 -5.88 -14.16
N PRO A 127 1.24 -7.13 -14.18
CA PRO A 127 -0.15 -7.44 -13.86
C PRO A 127 -0.48 -6.96 -12.43
N ALA A 128 -1.68 -6.42 -12.24
CA ALA A 128 -2.20 -5.93 -10.96
C ALA A 128 -1.28 -4.91 -10.24
N SER A 129 -0.55 -4.06 -10.97
CA SER A 129 0.35 -3.02 -10.42
C SER A 129 1.55 -3.56 -9.61
N THR A 130 1.89 -4.84 -9.76
CA THR A 130 3.02 -5.47 -9.06
C THR A 130 4.36 -4.79 -9.34
N GLY A 131 4.57 -4.28 -10.55
CA GLY A 131 5.78 -3.57 -10.93
C GLY A 131 5.97 -2.24 -10.20
N LEU A 132 4.93 -1.65 -9.60
CA LEU A 132 5.08 -0.44 -8.80
C LEU A 132 6.04 -0.64 -7.64
N THR A 133 5.84 -1.70 -6.86
CA THR A 133 6.72 -2.00 -5.73
C THR A 133 8.03 -2.66 -6.18
N PHE A 134 7.98 -3.63 -7.11
CA PHE A 134 9.15 -4.42 -7.47
C PHE A 134 10.12 -3.75 -8.45
N ILE A 135 9.73 -2.66 -9.11
CA ILE A 135 10.61 -1.90 -10.00
C ILE A 135 11.01 -0.58 -9.33
N TRP A 136 10.03 0.21 -8.89
CA TRP A 136 10.30 1.59 -8.50
C TRP A 136 10.89 1.75 -7.10
N ILE A 137 10.56 0.86 -6.15
CA ILE A 137 11.21 0.89 -4.82
C ILE A 137 12.71 0.56 -4.91
N PRO A 138 13.16 -0.51 -5.62
CA PRO A 138 14.57 -0.73 -5.87
C PRO A 138 15.26 0.45 -6.58
N VAL A 139 14.60 1.05 -7.57
CA VAL A 139 15.13 2.23 -8.28
C VAL A 139 15.34 3.41 -7.33
N LEU A 140 14.42 3.64 -6.39
CA LEU A 140 14.57 4.66 -5.37
C LEU A 140 15.76 4.39 -4.44
N PHE A 141 15.89 3.14 -3.99
CA PHE A 141 16.97 2.75 -3.08
C PHE A 141 18.33 2.67 -3.77
N GLY A 142 18.39 2.33 -5.06
CA GLY A 142 19.62 2.30 -5.84
C GLY A 142 20.32 3.66 -5.96
N GLN A 143 19.64 4.75 -5.60
CA GLN A 143 20.22 6.09 -5.51
C GLN A 143 21.14 6.25 -4.28
N PHE A 144 20.97 5.41 -3.26
CA PHE A 144 21.86 5.31 -2.12
C PHE A 144 22.79 4.11 -2.31
N ASP A 145 23.92 4.31 -3.00
CA ASP A 145 25.02 3.36 -3.22
C ASP A 145 24.99 2.08 -2.32
N VAL A 146 25.67 2.08 -1.18
CA VAL A 146 25.70 0.91 -0.26
C VAL A 146 24.51 0.87 0.70
N PHE A 147 24.09 2.02 1.23
CA PHE A 147 23.03 2.11 2.24
C PHE A 147 21.66 1.66 1.70
N GLY A 148 21.37 2.00 0.45
CA GLY A 148 20.13 1.66 -0.23
C GLY A 148 20.00 0.18 -0.53
N SER A 149 21.10 -0.50 -0.84
CA SER A 149 21.10 -1.95 -1.02
C SER A 149 20.66 -2.68 0.26
N ILE A 150 21.18 -2.26 1.43
CA ILE A 150 20.78 -2.81 2.73
C ILE A 150 19.29 -2.53 3.00
N LEU A 151 18.86 -1.30 2.75
CA LEU A 151 17.48 -0.87 3.00
C LEU A 151 16.49 -1.59 2.06
N CYS A 152 16.88 -1.86 0.82
CA CYS A 152 16.11 -2.63 -0.15
C CYS A 152 15.88 -4.08 0.33
N VAL A 153 16.95 -4.77 0.74
CA VAL A 153 16.84 -6.12 1.30
C VAL A 153 15.95 -6.14 2.53
N LEU A 154 16.14 -5.17 3.44
CA LEU A 154 15.34 -5.07 4.65
C LEU A 154 13.86 -4.78 4.36
N PHE A 155 13.58 -3.92 3.38
CA PHE A 155 12.23 -3.59 2.94
C PHE A 155 11.49 -4.83 2.41
N PHE A 156 12.09 -5.57 1.47
CA PHE A 156 11.46 -6.77 0.91
C PHE A 156 11.33 -7.92 1.92
N LEU A 157 12.27 -8.03 2.85
CA LEU A 157 12.16 -8.96 3.97
C LEU A 157 10.95 -8.60 4.84
N CYS A 158 10.84 -7.33 5.24
CA CYS A 158 9.71 -6.85 6.04
C CYS A 158 8.37 -6.98 5.31
N LEU A 159 8.34 -6.67 4.00
CA LEU A 159 7.17 -6.82 3.14
C LEU A 159 6.70 -8.28 3.07
N SER A 160 7.63 -9.23 2.97
CA SER A 160 7.32 -10.67 2.97
C SER A 160 6.66 -11.09 4.29
N PHE A 161 7.20 -10.66 5.43
CA PHE A 161 6.59 -10.95 6.73
C PHE A 161 5.24 -10.27 6.95
N ALA A 162 5.04 -9.06 6.40
CA ALA A 162 3.74 -8.41 6.40
C ALA A 162 2.70 -9.24 5.62
N GLY A 163 3.07 -9.79 4.46
CA GLY A 163 2.25 -10.74 3.71
C GLY A 163 1.92 -12.00 4.51
N VAL A 164 2.92 -12.62 5.16
CA VAL A 164 2.70 -13.79 6.03
C VAL A 164 1.75 -13.48 7.18
N SER A 165 1.88 -12.30 7.82
CA SER A 165 0.98 -11.91 8.91
C SER A 165 -0.48 -11.77 8.46
N SER A 166 -0.71 -11.28 7.24
CA SER A 166 -2.04 -11.19 6.63
C SER A 166 -2.59 -12.58 6.28
N LEU A 167 -1.72 -13.51 5.87
CA LEU A 167 -2.12 -14.90 5.60
C LEU A 167 -2.54 -15.62 6.89
N ILE A 168 -1.83 -15.39 8.00
CA ILE A 168 -2.19 -15.96 9.31
C ILE A 168 -3.61 -15.52 9.70
N ALA A 169 -3.96 -14.25 9.52
CA ALA A 169 -5.31 -13.74 9.80
C ALA A 169 -6.40 -14.45 8.96
N ASN A 170 -6.11 -14.72 7.68
CA ASN A 170 -7.01 -15.47 6.80
C ASN A 170 -7.18 -16.94 7.22
N ILE A 171 -6.11 -17.58 7.67
CA ILE A 171 -6.15 -18.96 8.18
C ILE A 171 -6.96 -19.02 9.50
N GLU A 172 -6.81 -18.03 10.36
CA GLU A 172 -7.56 -17.93 11.62
C GLU A 172 -9.07 -17.81 11.38
N LEU A 173 -9.47 -16.98 10.41
CA LEU A 173 -10.88 -16.89 9.99
C LEU A 173 -11.41 -18.22 9.46
N THR A 174 -10.70 -18.87 8.54
CA THR A 174 -11.16 -20.12 7.91
C THR A 174 -11.15 -21.31 8.85
N SER A 175 -10.29 -21.33 9.87
CA SER A 175 -10.27 -22.38 10.89
C SER A 175 -11.37 -22.22 11.96
N LEU A 176 -11.75 -20.99 12.30
CA LEU A 176 -12.81 -20.73 13.29
C LEU A 176 -14.23 -20.85 12.73
N THR A 177 -14.42 -20.63 11.42
CA THR A 177 -15.74 -20.66 10.78
C THR A 177 -16.42 -22.05 10.85
N PRO A 178 -15.74 -23.18 10.52
CA PRO A 178 -16.34 -24.53 10.58
C PRO A 178 -16.59 -25.02 12.01
N CYS A 179 -15.74 -24.63 12.97
CA CYS A 179 -15.83 -25.12 14.36
C CYS A 179 -17.04 -24.56 15.12
N ARG A 180 -17.68 -23.48 14.64
CA ARG A 180 -18.87 -22.88 15.28
C ARG A 180 -20.18 -23.14 14.56
N THR A 181 -20.19 -23.61 13.32
CA THR A 181 -21.41 -24.08 12.63
C THR A 181 -21.84 -25.48 13.07
N LEU A 182 -20.98 -26.21 13.79
CA LEU A 182 -21.22 -27.57 14.31
C LEU A 182 -21.52 -27.62 15.83
N ALA A 183 -21.63 -26.48 16.50
CA ALA A 183 -21.97 -26.36 17.93
C ALA A 183 -23.27 -25.56 18.09
#